data_AF-A0A662ITF9-F1
#
_entry.id   AF-A0A662ITF9-F1
#
_cell.length_a   1.000
_cell.length_b   1.000
_cell.length_c   1.000
_cell.angle_alpha   90.00
_cell.angle_beta   90.00
_cell.angle_gamma   90.00
#
_symmetry.space_group_name_H-M   'P 1'
#
loop_
_entity.id
_entity.type
_entity.pdbx_description
1 polymer ?
#
loop_
_entity_poly.entity_id
_entity_poly.type
_entity_poly.pdbx_seq_one_letter_code
_entity_poly.pdbx_strand_id
1 'polypeptide(L)'
;MMKMRWKDLLDAWLKKNASVIIRTEELADSAVKPAERVRKNIAVWFKSGDGVSYKIVRAWVFQPNGESEEAYWENGEPVLAPTTTPPETFRDKAVKTLEDLVKKGEIETFSLTSVDELAKNAVAMTYKESAGAIQKVEKLIYEKEGKIVVKDL
;
A
#
# COMPACT_ATOMS: atom_id res chain seq x y z
N MET A 1 -18.86 -17.32 17.10
CA MET A 1 -18.40 -17.12 15.70
C MET A 1 -19.61 -16.56 14.95
N MET A 2 -19.52 -15.37 14.33
CA MET A 2 -20.63 -14.84 13.53
C MET A 2 -20.82 -15.76 12.32
N LYS A 3 -22.01 -16.33 12.17
CA LYS A 3 -22.40 -17.10 10.99
C LYS A 3 -22.57 -16.12 9.84
N MET A 4 -21.86 -16.33 8.75
CA MET A 4 -21.91 -15.46 7.59
C MET A 4 -22.27 -16.31 6.37
N ARG A 5 -23.31 -15.92 5.64
CA ARG A 5 -23.70 -16.58 4.40
C ARG A 5 -22.68 -16.29 3.31
N TRP A 6 -22.65 -17.10 2.27
CA TRP A 6 -21.71 -16.94 1.17
C TRP A 6 -21.78 -15.55 0.55
N LYS A 7 -23.01 -15.12 0.24
CA LYS A 7 -23.27 -13.82 -0.37
C LYS A 7 -22.74 -12.67 0.50
N ASP A 8 -23.03 -12.72 1.81
CA ASP A 8 -22.61 -11.66 2.74
C ASP A 8 -21.09 -11.62 2.88
N LEU A 9 -20.44 -12.79 2.99
CA LEU A 9 -18.99 -12.91 3.09
C LEU A 9 -18.30 -12.32 1.85
N LEU A 10 -18.83 -12.63 0.66
CA LEU A 10 -18.32 -12.12 -0.60
C LEU A 10 -18.55 -10.62 -0.74
N ASP A 11 -19.79 -10.15 -0.54
CA ASP A 11 -20.16 -8.74 -0.70
C ASP A 11 -19.35 -7.83 0.25
N ALA A 12 -19.15 -8.26 1.50
CA ALA A 12 -18.30 -7.55 2.45
C ALA A 12 -16.85 -7.44 1.96
N TRP A 13 -16.28 -8.53 1.44
CA TRP A 13 -14.91 -8.56 0.93
C TRP A 13 -14.76 -7.73 -0.34
N LEU A 14 -15.72 -7.79 -1.28
CA LEU A 14 -15.73 -6.96 -2.48
C LEU A 14 -15.79 -5.48 -2.13
N LYS A 15 -16.68 -5.10 -1.21
CA LYS A 15 -16.81 -3.71 -0.74
C LYS A 15 -15.51 -3.20 -0.12
N LYS A 16 -14.86 -4.01 0.71
CA LYS A 16 -13.57 -3.68 1.34
C LYS A 16 -12.46 -3.45 0.32
N ASN A 17 -12.48 -4.16 -0.81
CA ASN A 17 -11.42 -4.13 -1.83
C ASN A 17 -11.81 -3.38 -3.11
N ALA A 18 -12.93 -2.65 -3.12
CA ALA A 18 -13.50 -2.03 -4.32
C ALA A 18 -12.54 -1.04 -5.02
N SER A 19 -11.61 -0.42 -4.30
CA SER A 19 -10.63 0.53 -4.86
C SER A 19 -9.57 -0.15 -5.75
N VAL A 20 -9.27 -1.42 -5.48
CA VAL A 20 -8.21 -2.19 -6.15
C VAL A 20 -8.75 -3.22 -7.13
N ILE A 21 -9.98 -3.73 -6.93
CA ILE A 21 -10.60 -4.70 -7.83
C ILE A 21 -10.95 -4.03 -9.16
N ILE A 22 -10.61 -4.70 -10.26
CA ILE A 22 -10.95 -4.30 -11.63
C ILE A 22 -12.13 -5.12 -12.13
N ARG A 23 -12.08 -6.44 -11.90
CA ARG A 23 -13.09 -7.40 -12.33
C ARG A 23 -13.07 -8.62 -11.43
N THR A 24 -14.25 -9.20 -11.23
CA THR A 24 -14.41 -10.54 -10.67
C THR A 24 -15.23 -11.42 -11.59
N GLU A 25 -14.99 -12.72 -11.55
CA GLU A 25 -15.77 -13.73 -12.27
C GLU A 25 -15.93 -14.97 -11.41
N GLU A 26 -17.17 -15.45 -11.27
CA GLU A 26 -17.43 -16.72 -10.60
C GLU A 26 -16.99 -17.87 -11.51
N LEU A 27 -16.12 -18.73 -10.98
CA LEU A 27 -15.67 -19.94 -11.66
C LEU A 27 -16.51 -21.13 -11.19
N ALA A 28 -16.39 -22.25 -11.90
CA ALA A 28 -17.08 -23.48 -11.54
C ALA A 28 -16.80 -23.89 -10.08
N ASP A 29 -17.88 -24.17 -9.37
CA ASP A 29 -17.83 -24.66 -8.00
C ASP A 29 -17.20 -26.06 -7.95
N SER A 30 -16.33 -26.28 -6.96
CA SER A 30 -15.86 -27.64 -6.66
C SER A 30 -16.78 -28.27 -5.63
N ALA A 31 -17.74 -29.05 -6.09
CA ALA A 31 -18.63 -29.81 -5.20
C ALA A 31 -17.87 -30.98 -4.57
N VAL A 32 -17.97 -31.12 -3.24
CA VAL A 32 -17.56 -32.33 -2.53
C VAL A 32 -18.83 -33.12 -2.28
N LYS A 33 -18.91 -34.39 -2.73
CA LYS A 33 -20.03 -35.27 -2.38
C LYS A 33 -19.79 -35.88 -0.99
N PRO A 34 -20.82 -35.98 -0.12
CA PRO A 34 -22.21 -35.56 -0.31
C PRO A 34 -22.42 -34.05 -0.11
N ALA A 35 -23.54 -33.52 -0.60
CA ALA A 35 -23.90 -32.10 -0.84
C ALA A 35 -23.87 -31.12 0.36
N GLU A 36 -23.16 -31.45 1.43
CA GLU A 36 -23.06 -30.63 2.65
C GLU A 36 -22.02 -29.51 2.52
N ARG A 37 -21.16 -29.56 1.50
CA ARG A 37 -20.09 -28.58 1.31
C ARG A 37 -19.73 -28.36 -0.15
N VAL A 38 -19.62 -27.08 -0.52
CA VAL A 38 -19.18 -26.63 -1.85
C VAL A 38 -17.98 -25.71 -1.70
N ARG A 39 -16.98 -25.85 -2.57
CA ARG A 39 -15.91 -24.85 -2.71
C ARG A 39 -16.32 -23.84 -3.77
N LYS A 40 -16.47 -22.58 -3.36
CA LYS A 40 -16.63 -21.44 -4.26
C LYS A 40 -15.26 -20.99 -4.76
N ASN A 41 -15.18 -20.71 -6.05
CA ASN A 41 -13.97 -20.22 -6.71
C ASN A 41 -14.31 -18.91 -7.42
N ILE A 42 -13.58 -17.83 -7.13
CA ILE A 42 -13.76 -16.54 -7.81
C ILE A 42 -12.43 -16.10 -8.39
N ALA A 43 -12.42 -15.90 -9.71
CA ALA A 43 -11.34 -15.22 -10.39
C ALA A 43 -11.42 -13.71 -10.09
N VAL A 44 -10.28 -13.13 -9.73
CA VAL A 44 -10.16 -11.71 -9.38
C VAL A 44 -9.01 -11.09 -10.17
N TRP A 45 -9.31 -10.04 -10.91
CA TRP A 45 -8.33 -9.14 -11.50
C TRP A 45 -8.29 -7.85 -10.70
N PHE A 46 -7.09 -7.42 -10.32
CA PHE A 46 -6.90 -6.28 -9.42
C PHE A 46 -5.64 -5.48 -9.75
N LYS A 47 -5.63 -4.21 -9.38
CA LYS A 47 -4.49 -3.32 -9.51
C LYS A 47 -3.37 -3.77 -8.59
N SER A 48 -2.15 -3.91 -9.10
CA SER A 48 -0.95 -4.24 -8.33
C SER A 48 0.25 -3.54 -8.94
N GLY A 49 0.87 -2.61 -8.20
CA GLY A 49 1.88 -1.71 -8.75
C GLY A 49 1.33 -0.95 -9.96
N ASP A 50 2.10 -0.95 -11.04
CA ASP A 50 1.74 -0.30 -12.32
C ASP A 50 0.91 -1.19 -13.27
N GLY A 51 0.46 -2.35 -12.80
CA GLY A 51 -0.18 -3.37 -13.64
C GLY A 51 -1.45 -4.00 -13.09
N VAL A 52 -1.93 -5.01 -13.83
CA VAL A 52 -3.08 -5.85 -13.46
C VAL A 52 -2.57 -7.23 -13.04
N SER A 53 -2.94 -7.66 -11.85
CA SER A 53 -2.68 -9.00 -11.32
C SER A 53 -3.95 -9.86 -11.31
N TYR A 54 -3.76 -11.17 -11.27
CA TYR A 54 -4.82 -12.17 -11.27
C TYR A 54 -4.66 -13.13 -10.08
N LYS A 55 -5.76 -13.47 -9.41
CA LYS A 55 -5.78 -14.49 -8.35
C LYS A 55 -7.14 -15.18 -8.32
N ILE A 56 -7.14 -16.46 -7.94
CA ILE A 56 -8.37 -17.18 -7.57
C ILE A 56 -8.52 -17.12 -6.05
N VAL A 57 -9.58 -16.50 -5.57
CA VAL A 57 -9.98 -16.55 -4.16
C VAL A 57 -10.98 -17.68 -3.96
N ARG A 58 -10.89 -18.36 -2.82
CA ARG A 58 -11.63 -19.60 -2.55
C ARG A 58 -12.27 -19.57 -1.18
N ALA A 59 -13.51 -20.04 -1.12
CA ALA A 59 -14.26 -20.19 0.12
C ALA A 59 -14.95 -21.55 0.19
N TRP A 60 -15.12 -22.04 1.40
CA TRP A 60 -15.98 -23.17 1.71
C TRP A 60 -17.36 -22.68 2.11
N VAL A 61 -18.40 -23.25 1.49
CA VAL A 61 -19.79 -23.02 1.84
C VAL A 61 -20.37 -24.35 2.33
N PHE A 62 -20.83 -24.36 3.57
CA PHE A 62 -21.49 -25.49 4.21
C PHE A 62 -23.00 -25.30 4.12
N GLN A 63 -23.73 -26.39 3.87
CA GLN A 63 -25.19 -26.41 3.74
C GLN A 63 -25.71 -25.33 2.77
N PRO A 64 -25.21 -25.31 1.51
CA PRO A 64 -25.51 -24.26 0.55
C PRO A 64 -27.02 -24.14 0.28
N ASN A 65 -27.52 -22.91 0.19
CA ASN A 65 -28.94 -22.59 0.00
C ASN A 65 -29.88 -23.04 1.15
N GLY A 66 -29.33 -23.46 2.29
CA GLY A 66 -30.09 -23.80 3.50
C GLY A 66 -30.20 -22.63 4.49
N GLU A 67 -31.10 -22.75 5.47
CA GLU A 67 -31.22 -21.75 6.55
C GLU A 67 -29.94 -21.64 7.40
N SER A 68 -29.24 -22.77 7.52
CA SER A 68 -27.99 -22.94 8.25
C SER A 68 -26.75 -22.84 7.35
N GLU A 69 -26.87 -22.18 6.18
CA GLU A 69 -25.72 -21.88 5.31
C GLU A 69 -24.65 -21.10 6.07
N GLU A 70 -23.41 -21.57 5.97
CA GLU A 70 -22.24 -20.91 6.55
C GLU A 70 -21.06 -20.92 5.57
N ALA A 71 -20.39 -19.79 5.42
CA ALA A 71 -19.27 -19.63 4.52
C ALA A 71 -17.99 -19.13 5.22
N TYR A 72 -16.84 -19.66 4.77
CA TYR A 72 -15.52 -19.32 5.30
C TYR A 72 -14.47 -19.32 4.19
N TRP A 73 -13.52 -18.38 4.23
CA TRP A 73 -12.41 -18.38 3.29
C TRP A 73 -11.47 -19.59 3.51
N GLU A 74 -11.04 -20.25 2.43
CA GLU A 74 -10.29 -21.54 2.49
C GLU A 74 -8.93 -21.43 3.22
N ASN A 75 -8.36 -20.23 3.35
CA ASN A 75 -7.10 -19.97 4.06
C ASN A 75 -7.09 -18.62 4.78
N GLY A 76 -8.24 -18.21 5.33
CA GLY A 76 -8.43 -16.85 5.86
C GLY A 76 -8.76 -15.82 4.78
N GLU A 77 -9.14 -14.62 5.19
CA GLU A 77 -9.61 -13.56 4.28
C GLU A 77 -8.56 -13.24 3.20
N PRO A 78 -8.90 -13.34 1.90
CA PRO A 78 -7.95 -13.11 0.83
C PRO A 78 -7.42 -11.67 0.83
N VAL A 79 -6.10 -11.54 0.75
CA VAL A 79 -5.43 -10.26 0.52
C VAL A 79 -5.12 -10.14 -0.98
N LEU A 80 -5.53 -9.02 -1.60
CA LEU A 80 -5.25 -8.72 -3.01
C LEU A 80 -3.93 -7.98 -3.18
N ALA A 81 -3.64 -7.03 -2.32
CA ALA A 81 -2.35 -6.39 -2.26
C ALA A 81 -1.94 -6.25 -0.79
N PRO A 82 -0.67 -6.46 -0.42
CA PRO A 82 -0.19 -5.77 0.75
C PRO A 82 -0.37 -4.27 0.47
N THR A 83 -0.86 -3.50 1.43
CA THR A 83 -0.83 -2.04 1.36
C THR A 83 0.63 -1.60 1.39
N THR A 84 1.35 -1.74 0.27
CA THR A 84 2.71 -1.26 0.12
C THR A 84 2.63 0.05 -0.64
N THR A 85 2.19 1.11 0.04
CA THR A 85 3.10 2.24 0.03
C THR A 85 4.39 1.68 0.65
N PRO A 86 5.50 1.59 -0.09
CA PRO A 86 6.77 1.20 0.52
C PRO A 86 6.93 2.01 1.82
N PRO A 87 7.41 1.40 2.92
CA PRO A 87 7.66 2.18 4.12
C PRO A 87 8.51 3.39 3.74
N GLU A 88 8.04 4.58 4.12
CA GLU A 88 8.69 5.86 3.77
C GLU A 88 10.19 5.76 4.12
N THR A 89 11.03 5.87 3.11
CA THR A 89 12.49 5.78 3.28
C THR A 89 13.01 7.08 3.90
N PHE A 90 14.24 7.06 4.43
CA PHE A 90 14.85 8.30 4.89
C PHE A 90 15.07 9.27 3.71
N ARG A 91 15.37 8.75 2.52
CA ARG A 91 15.40 9.54 1.28
C ARG A 91 14.08 10.29 1.05
N ASP A 92 12.93 9.62 1.17
CA ASP A 92 11.61 10.24 0.96
C ASP A 92 11.38 11.39 1.94
N LYS A 93 11.73 11.20 3.21
CA LYS A 93 11.66 12.24 4.25
C LYS A 93 12.58 13.42 3.95
N ALA A 94 13.81 13.15 3.49
CA ALA A 94 14.79 14.19 3.16
C ALA A 94 14.33 15.02 1.95
N VAL A 95 13.83 14.38 0.89
CA VAL A 95 13.28 15.05 -0.28
C VAL A 95 12.09 15.92 0.11
N LYS A 96 11.13 15.37 0.86
CA LYS A 96 9.96 16.12 1.34
C LYS A 96 10.36 17.35 2.17
N THR A 97 11.37 17.20 3.03
CA THR A 97 11.91 18.31 3.83
C THR A 97 12.49 19.41 2.95
N LEU A 98 13.26 19.06 1.92
CA LEU A 98 13.85 20.02 0.98
C LEU A 98 12.78 20.70 0.11
N GLU A 99 11.78 19.96 -0.36
CA GLU A 99 10.63 20.52 -1.07
C GLU A 99 9.85 21.52 -0.21
N ASP A 100 9.70 21.26 1.08
CA ASP A 100 9.05 22.19 2.01
C ASP A 100 9.89 23.46 2.21
N LEU A 101 11.23 23.39 2.18
CA LEU A 101 12.09 24.57 2.18
C LEU A 101 11.93 25.39 0.89
N VAL A 102 11.78 24.74 -0.27
CA VAL A 102 11.48 25.41 -1.55
C VAL A 102 10.13 26.13 -1.48
N LYS A 103 9.08 25.44 -1.01
CA LYS A 103 7.73 26.03 -0.88
C LYS A 103 7.69 27.23 0.07
N LYS A 104 8.55 27.26 1.08
CA LYS A 104 8.70 28.39 2.01
C LYS A 104 9.57 29.52 1.48
N GLY A 105 10.23 29.34 0.33
CA GLY A 105 11.19 30.30 -0.23
C GLY A 105 12.48 30.42 0.59
N GLU A 106 12.81 29.40 1.39
CA GLU A 106 14.07 29.38 2.14
C GLU A 106 15.26 29.03 1.23
N ILE A 107 14.99 28.26 0.18
CA ILE A 107 15.90 27.87 -0.91
C ILE A 107 15.11 27.88 -2.24
N GLU A 108 15.82 28.00 -3.36
CA GLU A 108 15.22 28.02 -4.70
C GLU A 108 15.14 26.62 -5.29
N THR A 109 16.20 25.83 -5.09
CA THR A 109 16.27 24.44 -5.55
C THR A 109 17.32 23.66 -4.77
N PHE A 110 17.36 22.34 -4.97
CA PHE A 110 18.28 21.44 -4.30
C PHE A 110 18.69 20.27 -5.20
N SER A 111 19.81 19.65 -4.83
CA SER A 111 20.26 18.35 -5.33
C SER A 111 20.65 17.48 -4.14
N LEU A 112 20.01 16.32 -4.00
CA LEU A 112 20.33 15.36 -2.95
C LEU A 112 21.60 14.60 -3.35
N THR A 113 22.67 14.79 -2.58
CA THR A 113 24.02 14.34 -2.92
C THR A 113 24.32 12.94 -2.36
N SER A 114 23.90 12.67 -1.13
CA SER A 114 24.06 11.36 -0.49
C SER A 114 22.93 11.07 0.49
N VAL A 115 22.65 9.78 0.70
CA VAL A 115 21.68 9.30 1.68
C VAL A 115 22.25 8.05 2.33
N ASP A 116 22.23 8.00 3.66
CA ASP A 116 22.48 6.81 4.46
C ASP A 116 21.17 6.44 5.19
N GLU A 117 20.53 5.39 4.69
CA GLU A 117 19.27 4.87 5.24
C GLU A 117 19.44 4.28 6.66
N LEU A 118 20.62 3.73 6.97
CA LEU A 118 20.89 3.10 8.28
C LEU A 118 21.19 4.17 9.33
N ALA A 119 22.05 5.12 8.99
CA ALA A 119 22.41 6.24 9.86
C ALA A 119 21.35 7.34 9.89
N LYS A 120 20.30 7.24 9.07
CA LYS A 120 19.20 8.20 8.92
C LYS A 120 19.73 9.62 8.74
N ASN A 121 20.63 9.79 7.78
CA ASN A 121 21.16 11.08 7.39
C ASN A 121 21.30 11.21 5.87
N ALA A 122 21.36 12.44 5.39
CA ALA A 122 21.52 12.78 4.00
C ALA A 122 22.25 14.12 3.86
N VAL A 123 22.98 14.28 2.77
CA VAL A 123 23.62 15.54 2.40
C VAL A 123 22.96 16.05 1.12
N ALA A 124 22.60 17.34 1.13
CA ALA A 124 22.00 17.99 -0.02
C ALA A 124 22.72 19.31 -0.32
N MET A 125 22.98 19.56 -1.60
CA MET A 125 23.35 20.88 -2.08
C MET A 125 22.08 21.70 -2.29
N THR A 126 22.00 22.87 -1.68
CA THR A 126 20.90 23.81 -1.84
C THR A 126 21.37 25.09 -2.49
N TYR A 127 20.48 25.74 -3.22
CA TYR A 127 20.75 26.98 -3.91
C TYR A 127 19.77 28.03 -3.44
N LYS A 128 20.27 29.21 -3.10
CA LYS A 128 19.45 30.35 -2.68
C LYS A 128 19.86 31.57 -3.48
N GLU A 129 18.89 32.28 -4.03
CA GLU A 129 19.18 33.57 -4.63
C GLU A 129 19.15 34.67 -3.56
N SER A 130 20.20 35.49 -3.50
CA SER A 130 20.23 36.66 -2.65
C SER A 130 20.94 37.80 -3.37
N ALA A 131 20.26 38.95 -3.49
CA ALA A 131 20.75 40.13 -4.17
C ALA A 131 21.25 39.87 -5.62
N GLY A 132 20.57 38.99 -6.36
CA GLY A 132 20.90 38.64 -7.74
C GLY A 132 22.09 37.68 -7.90
N ALA A 133 22.59 37.09 -6.80
CA ALA A 133 23.63 36.07 -6.81
C ALA A 133 23.07 34.74 -6.28
N ILE A 134 23.39 33.65 -6.97
CA ILE A 134 23.07 32.29 -6.51
C ILE A 134 24.14 31.84 -5.52
N GLN A 135 23.74 31.66 -4.27
CA GLN A 135 24.56 31.06 -3.23
C GLN A 135 24.31 29.56 -3.17
N LYS A 136 25.39 28.77 -3.23
CA LYS A 136 25.36 27.33 -3.00
C LYS A 136 25.69 27.07 -1.53
N VAL A 137 24.83 26.35 -0.84
CA VAL A 137 25.00 25.94 0.57
C VAL A 137 24.78 24.44 0.68
N GLU A 138 25.74 23.74 1.28
CA GLU A 138 25.61 22.31 1.59
C GLU A 138 24.86 22.15 2.92
N LYS A 139 23.89 21.25 2.96
CA LYS A 139 23.05 20.99 4.14
C LYS A 139 23.11 19.53 4.54
N LEU A 140 23.26 19.28 5.84
CA LEU A 140 23.08 17.98 6.48
C LEU A 140 21.64 17.85 6.99
N ILE A 141 20.97 16.77 6.58
CA ILE A 141 19.62 16.39 7.01
C ILE A 141 19.75 15.10 7.81
N TYR A 142 19.25 15.04 9.04
CA TYR A 142 19.38 13.84 9.87
C TYR A 142 18.20 13.69 10.83
N GLU A 143 17.92 12.45 11.25
CA GLU A 143 16.93 12.17 12.29
C GLU A 143 17.56 12.26 13.67
N LYS A 144 16.96 13.07 14.56
CA LYS A 144 17.30 13.13 15.98
C LYS A 144 16.01 13.03 16.80
N GLU A 145 15.93 12.02 17.67
CA GLU A 145 14.77 11.79 18.55
C GLU A 145 13.43 11.71 17.78
N GLY A 146 13.45 11.10 16.58
CA GLY A 146 12.27 10.96 15.73
C GLY A 146 11.86 12.22 14.96
N LYS A 147 12.67 13.29 15.01
CA LYS A 147 12.44 14.53 14.25
C LYS A 147 13.53 14.72 13.20
N ILE A 148 13.16 15.21 12.03
CA ILE A 148 14.11 15.62 10.99
C ILE A 148 14.69 16.99 11.37
N VAL A 149 16.02 17.07 11.33
CA VAL A 149 16.79 18.29 11.58
C VAL A 149 17.59 18.62 10.32
N VAL A 150 17.63 19.90 9.97
CA VAL A 150 18.41 20.43 8.85
C VAL A 150 19.45 21.40 9.39
N LYS A 151 20.72 21.27 8.96
CA LYS A 151 21.82 22.16 9.32
C LYS A 151 22.69 22.49 8.12
N ASP A 152 23.24 23.68 8.09
CA ASP A 152 24.27 24.06 7.11
C ASP A 152 25.61 23.40 7.48
N LEU A 153 26.36 22.97 6.47
CA LEU A 153 27.72 22.43 6.59
C LEU A 153 28.77 23.50 6.28
#